data_AF-A0A521DRE1-F1
#
_entry.id   AF-A0A521DRE1-F1
#
_cell.length_a   1.000
_cell.length_b   1.000
_cell.length_c   1.000
_cell.angle_alpha   90.00
_cell.angle_beta   90.00
_cell.angle_gamma   90.00
#
_symmetry.space_group_name_H-M   'P 1'
#
loop_
_entity.id
_entity.type
_entity.pdbx_description
1 polymer ?
#
loop_
_entity_poly.entity_id
_entity_poly.type
_entity_poly.pdbx_seq_one_letter_code
_entity_poly.pdbx_strand_id
1 'polypeptide(L)'
;MYPILRFAKEMLIWRRAPPLGPLDPHVSTHRCWPWDLDPWIELNNGRTLTLYDLGRIPMAARTGVIGILRKNGWGITVAGNSVRYRRRIRGFDRFTMVSRTIGWDARFLYMEQSMWRRGECCNHMLLRAAITSEQGIVAPAQVMQAAGLSPESPDLPDWVQAWIAADGLRPWPPALPALASTDPKDDLPA
;
A
#
# COMPACT_ATOMS: atom_id res chain seq x y z
N MET A 1 -8.55 5.73 -14.33
CA MET A 1 -8.49 4.35 -14.89
C MET A 1 -7.33 3.58 -14.28
N TYR A 2 -7.56 2.37 -13.76
CA TYR A 2 -6.51 1.52 -13.18
C TYR A 2 -5.49 1.05 -14.25
N PRO A 3 -4.17 0.96 -13.97
CA PRO A 3 -3.15 0.66 -14.97
C PRO A 3 -3.05 -0.84 -15.31
N ILE A 4 -4.15 -1.47 -15.74
CA ILE A 4 -4.27 -2.92 -15.95
C ILE A 4 -3.17 -3.50 -16.85
N LEU A 5 -2.85 -2.83 -17.97
CA LEU A 5 -1.80 -3.29 -18.89
C LEU A 5 -0.41 -3.29 -18.24
N ARG A 6 -0.10 -2.25 -17.46
CA ARG A 6 1.18 -2.15 -16.73
C ARG A 6 1.23 -3.18 -15.62
N PHE A 7 0.11 -3.39 -14.94
CA PHE A 7 -0.03 -4.41 -13.92
C PHE A 7 0.23 -5.81 -14.48
N ALA A 8 -0.43 -6.18 -15.58
CA ALA A 8 -0.20 -7.47 -16.25
C ALA A 8 1.25 -7.64 -16.71
N LYS A 9 1.86 -6.57 -17.25
CA LYS A 9 3.28 -6.53 -17.60
C LYS A 9 4.18 -6.82 -16.39
N GLU A 10 3.98 -6.12 -15.27
CA GLU A 10 4.81 -6.33 -14.07
C GLU A 10 4.67 -7.76 -13.55
N MET A 11 3.46 -8.30 -13.50
CA MET A 11 3.24 -9.70 -13.12
C MET A 11 3.98 -10.67 -14.05
N LEU A 12 4.02 -10.41 -15.36
CA LEU A 12 4.73 -11.24 -16.32
C LEU A 12 6.26 -11.15 -16.17
N ILE A 13 6.81 -9.94 -16.02
CA ILE A 13 8.25 -9.69 -15.86
C ILE A 13 8.77 -10.38 -14.59
N TRP A 14 8.05 -10.23 -13.48
CA TRP A 14 8.49 -10.71 -12.18
C TRP A 14 8.12 -12.17 -11.90
N ARG A 15 7.37 -12.84 -12.79
CA ARG A 15 6.95 -14.24 -12.63
C ARG A 15 8.10 -15.22 -12.44
N ARG A 16 9.26 -14.94 -13.05
CA ARG A 16 10.45 -15.81 -13.00
C ARG A 16 11.57 -15.24 -12.13
N ALA A 17 11.34 -14.12 -11.46
CA ALA A 17 12.34 -13.56 -10.57
C ALA A 17 12.46 -14.43 -9.31
N PRO A 18 13.61 -14.40 -8.62
CA PRO A 18 13.78 -15.12 -7.36
C PRO A 18 12.68 -14.75 -6.35
N PRO A 19 12.24 -15.71 -5.52
CA PRO A 19 11.33 -15.43 -4.43
C PRO A 19 11.95 -14.40 -3.47
N LEU A 20 11.08 -13.69 -2.75
CA LEU A 20 11.46 -12.73 -1.72
C LEU A 20 11.07 -13.30 -0.35
N GLY A 21 11.91 -13.09 0.66
CA GLY A 21 11.51 -13.22 2.04
C GLY A 21 10.43 -12.19 2.42
N PRO A 22 9.72 -12.38 3.55
CA PRO A 22 8.59 -11.56 3.94
C PRO A 22 8.93 -10.07 4.12
N LEU A 23 10.17 -9.76 4.48
CA LEU A 23 10.68 -8.41 4.74
C LEU A 23 11.62 -7.90 3.64
N ASP A 24 11.90 -8.72 2.62
CA ASP A 24 12.81 -8.35 1.54
C ASP A 24 12.18 -7.29 0.63
N PRO A 25 12.98 -6.32 0.14
CA PRO A 25 12.46 -5.28 -0.72
C PRO A 25 12.20 -5.79 -2.14
N HIS A 26 11.04 -5.40 -2.68
CA HIS A 26 10.77 -5.43 -4.10
C HIS A 26 11.12 -4.09 -4.74
N VAL A 27 11.98 -4.15 -5.77
CA VAL A 27 12.41 -2.97 -6.54
C VAL A 27 11.93 -3.10 -7.98
N SER A 28 11.17 -2.11 -8.46
CA SER A 28 10.69 -2.05 -9.84
C SER A 28 10.88 -0.66 -10.43
N THR A 29 10.99 -0.54 -11.75
CA THR A 29 11.20 0.76 -12.41
C THR A 29 10.13 1.05 -13.43
N HIS A 30 9.61 2.27 -13.37
CA HIS A 30 8.44 2.70 -14.11
C HIS A 30 8.72 4.01 -14.84
N ARG A 31 7.79 4.39 -15.73
CA ARG A 31 7.77 5.69 -16.37
C ARG A 31 6.43 6.37 -16.07
N CYS A 32 6.48 7.67 -15.79
CA CYS A 32 5.28 8.50 -15.65
C CYS A 32 4.74 8.80 -17.04
N TRP A 33 3.54 8.34 -17.35
CA TRP A 33 2.90 8.56 -18.64
C TRP A 33 1.96 9.76 -18.62
N PRO A 34 1.57 10.34 -19.77
CA PRO A 34 0.69 11.51 -19.81
C PRO A 34 -0.62 11.34 -19.02
N TRP A 35 -1.24 10.17 -19.06
CA TRP A 35 -2.47 9.86 -18.30
C TRP A 35 -2.24 9.60 -16.81
N ASP A 36 -0.99 9.63 -16.34
CA ASP A 36 -0.68 9.62 -14.91
C ASP A 36 -0.64 11.06 -14.33
N LEU A 37 -0.69 12.09 -15.19
CA LEU A 37 -0.54 13.48 -14.80
C LEU A 37 -1.87 14.12 -14.39
N ASP A 38 -1.79 15.15 -13.56
CA ASP A 38 -2.86 16.10 -13.27
C ASP A 38 -2.82 17.32 -14.21
N PRO A 39 -3.77 18.29 -14.10
CA PRO A 39 -3.76 19.50 -14.92
C PRO A 39 -2.51 20.38 -14.78
N TRP A 40 -1.68 20.15 -13.75
CA TRP A 40 -0.43 20.88 -13.53
C TRP A 40 0.79 20.17 -14.17
N ILE A 41 0.55 19.12 -14.96
CA ILE A 41 1.60 18.36 -15.69
C ILE A 41 2.56 17.67 -14.70
N GLU A 42 2.02 17.27 -13.55
CA GLU A 42 2.73 16.55 -12.49
C GLU A 42 2.03 15.23 -12.20
N LEU A 43 2.77 14.24 -11.69
CA LEU A 43 2.18 12.99 -11.26
C LEU A 43 1.06 13.26 -10.25
N ASN A 44 -0.16 12.87 -10.61
CA ASN A 44 -1.32 13.09 -9.76
C ASN A 44 -1.15 12.36 -8.40
N ASN A 45 -1.51 13.03 -7.31
CA ASN A 45 -1.34 12.49 -5.96
C ASN A 45 -2.13 11.19 -5.75
N GLY A 46 -3.40 11.13 -6.19
CA GLY A 46 -4.20 9.91 -6.15
C GLY A 46 -3.64 8.83 -7.07
N ARG A 47 -3.08 9.22 -8.21
CA ARG A 47 -2.39 8.30 -9.12
C ARG A 47 -1.15 7.68 -8.50
N THR A 48 -0.44 8.40 -7.64
CA THR A 48 0.70 7.87 -6.88
C THR A 48 0.32 6.61 -6.10
N LEU A 49 -0.83 6.64 -5.40
CA LEU A 49 -1.35 5.49 -4.66
C LEU A 49 -1.64 4.30 -5.58
N THR A 50 -2.29 4.54 -6.72
CA THR A 50 -2.56 3.49 -7.71
C THR A 50 -1.26 2.92 -8.29
N LEU A 51 -0.23 3.74 -8.51
CA LEU A 51 1.03 3.26 -9.05
C LEU A 51 1.80 2.42 -8.04
N TYR A 52 1.65 2.65 -6.73
CA TYR A 52 2.24 1.80 -5.70
C TYR A 52 1.76 0.34 -5.78
N ASP A 53 0.59 0.06 -6.36
CA ASP A 53 0.13 -1.31 -6.62
C ASP A 53 1.06 -2.07 -7.59
N LEU A 54 1.72 -1.35 -8.50
CA LEU A 54 2.70 -1.93 -9.43
C LEU A 54 3.96 -2.44 -8.72
N GLY A 55 4.24 -1.99 -7.50
CA GLY A 55 5.30 -2.55 -6.67
C GLY A 55 4.76 -3.57 -5.67
N ARG A 56 3.66 -3.26 -5.00
CA ARG A 56 3.12 -4.05 -3.89
C ARG A 56 2.58 -5.42 -4.31
N ILE A 57 1.91 -5.51 -5.45
CA ILE A 57 1.30 -6.76 -5.87
C ILE A 57 2.34 -7.75 -6.41
N PRO A 58 3.31 -7.35 -7.26
CA PRO A 58 4.43 -8.23 -7.59
C PRO A 58 5.26 -8.64 -6.37
N MET A 59 5.44 -7.75 -5.39
CA MET A 59 6.05 -8.09 -4.10
C MET A 59 5.25 -9.20 -3.37
N ALA A 60 3.94 -9.05 -3.24
CA ALA A 60 3.07 -10.06 -2.65
C ALA A 60 3.12 -11.40 -3.41
N ALA A 61 3.22 -11.36 -4.74
CA ALA A 61 3.38 -12.57 -5.54
C ALA A 61 4.71 -13.27 -5.26
N ARG A 62 5.81 -12.50 -5.20
CA ARG A 62 7.18 -13.02 -5.00
C ARG A 62 7.45 -13.50 -3.58
N THR A 63 6.73 -12.99 -2.59
CA THR A 63 6.76 -13.48 -1.19
C THR A 63 5.91 -14.73 -0.99
N GLY A 64 5.15 -15.17 -2.00
CA GLY A 64 4.26 -16.32 -1.92
C GLY A 64 2.96 -16.07 -1.16
N VAL A 65 2.75 -14.87 -0.59
CA VAL A 65 1.57 -14.57 0.23
C VAL A 65 0.27 -14.72 -0.55
N ILE A 66 0.25 -14.40 -1.85
CA ILE A 66 -0.94 -14.57 -2.70
C ILE A 66 -1.41 -16.03 -2.71
N GLY A 67 -0.48 -17.00 -2.76
CA GLY A 67 -0.81 -18.42 -2.75
C GLY A 67 -1.38 -18.86 -1.40
N ILE A 68 -0.82 -18.36 -0.30
CA ILE A 68 -1.28 -18.63 1.07
C ILE A 68 -2.69 -18.08 1.27
N LEU A 69 -2.91 -16.81 0.90
CA LEU A 69 -4.21 -16.18 0.99
C LEU A 69 -5.27 -16.97 0.22
N ARG A 70 -4.97 -17.35 -1.03
CA ARG A 70 -5.90 -18.14 -1.85
C ARG A 70 -6.23 -19.49 -1.25
N LYS A 71 -5.24 -20.23 -0.74
CA LYS A 71 -5.44 -21.57 -0.16
C LYS A 71 -6.35 -21.54 1.08
N ASN A 72 -6.34 -20.44 1.82
CA ASN A 72 -7.10 -20.28 3.06
C ASN A 72 -8.39 -19.47 2.89
N GLY A 73 -8.74 -19.05 1.66
CA GLY A 73 -9.91 -18.19 1.42
C GLY A 73 -9.77 -16.80 2.03
N TRP A 74 -8.54 -16.29 2.14
CA TRP A 74 -8.25 -14.97 2.71
C TRP A 74 -8.09 -13.90 1.62
N GLY A 75 -8.42 -12.67 1.98
CA GLY A 75 -8.22 -11.46 1.19
C GLY A 75 -7.28 -10.47 1.87
N ILE A 76 -6.85 -9.46 1.14
CA ILE A 76 -6.10 -8.32 1.66
C ILE A 76 -6.85 -7.04 1.33
N THR A 77 -6.97 -6.15 2.31
CA THR A 77 -7.59 -4.84 2.13
C THR A 77 -6.73 -3.75 2.75
N VAL A 78 -6.81 -2.54 2.20
CA VAL A 78 -6.12 -1.38 2.74
C VAL A 78 -6.95 -0.83 3.90
N ALA A 79 -6.38 -0.85 5.10
CA ALA A 79 -7.01 -0.34 6.31
C ALA A 79 -6.54 1.09 6.67
N GLY A 80 -5.52 1.60 5.97
CA GLY A 80 -5.03 2.96 6.15
C GLY A 80 -3.75 3.20 5.36
N ASN A 81 -3.46 4.47 5.08
CA ASN A 81 -2.17 4.87 4.54
C ASN A 81 -1.83 6.30 4.99
N SER A 82 -0.54 6.62 4.96
CA SER A 82 -0.02 7.96 5.13
C SER A 82 1.05 8.21 4.09
N VAL A 83 0.87 9.25 3.27
CA VAL A 83 1.78 9.58 2.18
C VAL A 83 2.43 10.92 2.43
N ARG A 84 3.73 10.98 2.19
CA ARG A 84 4.52 12.20 2.14
C ARG A 84 5.00 12.45 0.73
N TYR A 85 4.64 13.61 0.17
CA TYR A 85 5.14 14.10 -1.12
C TYR A 85 6.24 15.15 -0.88
N ARG A 86 7.39 15.00 -1.54
CA ARG A 86 8.58 15.87 -1.33
C ARG A 86 9.19 16.42 -2.61
N ARG A 87 9.15 15.67 -3.72
CA ARG A 87 9.59 16.12 -5.05
C ARG A 87 8.58 15.71 -6.10
N ARG A 88 8.42 16.57 -7.09
CA ARG A 88 7.51 16.39 -8.23
C ARG A 88 8.06 15.33 -9.16
N ILE A 89 7.23 14.45 -9.70
CA ILE A 89 7.53 13.56 -10.84
C ILE A 89 6.80 14.14 -12.05
N ARG A 90 7.49 14.38 -13.16
CA ARG A 90 6.93 15.00 -14.37
C ARG A 90 6.66 13.96 -15.46
N GLY A 91 5.93 14.37 -16.49
CA GLY A 91 5.69 13.57 -17.68
C GLY A 91 6.98 12.95 -18.23
N PHE A 92 6.93 11.66 -18.53
CA PHE A 92 8.02 10.83 -19.03
C PHE A 92 9.21 10.61 -18.09
N ASP A 93 9.18 11.12 -16.86
CA ASP A 93 10.20 10.77 -15.87
C ASP A 93 10.23 9.26 -15.64
N ARG A 94 11.44 8.70 -15.64
CA ARG A 94 11.69 7.35 -15.14
C ARG A 94 11.89 7.43 -13.64
N PHE A 95 11.18 6.59 -12.88
CA PHE A 95 11.29 6.51 -11.43
C PHE A 95 11.35 5.06 -10.96
N THR A 96 12.16 4.82 -9.94
CA THR A 96 12.30 3.51 -9.28
C THR A 96 11.42 3.48 -8.05
N MET A 97 10.68 2.40 -7.90
CA MET A 97 9.86 2.13 -6.72
C MET A 97 10.55 1.08 -5.86
N VAL A 98 10.57 1.31 -4.55
CA VAL A 98 10.98 0.32 -3.55
C VAL A 98 9.79 0.06 -2.65
N SER A 99 9.39 -1.20 -2.51
CA SER A 99 8.29 -1.63 -1.66
C SER A 99 8.78 -2.74 -0.73
N ARG A 100 8.45 -2.68 0.56
CA ARG A 100 8.75 -3.78 1.50
C ARG A 100 7.71 -3.82 2.62
N THR A 101 7.46 -5.02 3.14
CA THR A 101 6.82 -5.18 4.46
C THR A 101 7.85 -4.81 5.52
N ILE A 102 7.46 -4.03 6.52
CA ILE A 102 8.34 -3.59 7.61
C ILE A 102 8.01 -4.24 8.95
N GLY A 103 6.87 -4.93 9.05
CA GLY A 103 6.45 -5.66 10.24
C GLY A 103 4.93 -5.74 10.33
N TRP A 104 4.43 -6.18 11.48
CA TRP A 104 3.02 -6.34 11.76
C TRP A 104 2.71 -6.22 13.24
N ASP A 105 1.46 -5.90 13.54
CA ASP A 105 0.92 -5.98 14.89
C ASP A 105 -0.08 -7.14 15.01
N ALA A 106 -0.91 -7.13 16.07
CA ALA A 106 -1.92 -8.15 16.30
C ALA A 106 -3.00 -8.25 15.20
N ARG A 107 -3.20 -7.20 14.40
CA ARG A 107 -4.33 -7.05 13.45
C ARG A 107 -3.90 -6.69 12.03
N PHE A 108 -2.77 -6.01 11.85
CA PHE A 108 -2.41 -5.37 10.59
C PHE A 108 -0.96 -5.63 10.17
N LEU A 109 -0.76 -5.78 8.86
CA LEU A 109 0.55 -5.73 8.21
C LEU A 109 0.91 -4.28 7.89
N TYR A 110 2.18 -3.92 8.05
CA TYR A 110 2.71 -2.61 7.68
C TYR A 110 3.71 -2.74 6.54
N MET A 111 3.53 -1.92 5.52
CA MET A 111 4.43 -1.84 4.36
C MET A 111 4.86 -0.40 4.16
N GLU A 112 6.10 -0.21 3.71
CA GLU A 112 6.55 1.07 3.21
C GLU A 112 6.79 0.99 1.69
N GLN A 113 6.49 2.09 1.01
CA GLN A 113 6.73 2.22 -0.42
C GLN A 113 7.27 3.61 -0.73
N SER A 114 8.30 3.70 -1.58
CA SER A 114 8.91 4.96 -1.99
C SER A 114 9.13 5.01 -3.49
N MET A 115 9.03 6.21 -4.07
CA MET A 115 9.43 6.46 -5.46
C MET A 115 10.66 7.37 -5.48
N TRP A 116 11.64 6.98 -6.28
CA TRP A 116 12.94 7.63 -6.40
C TRP A 116 13.20 8.02 -7.85
N ARG A 117 13.72 9.22 -8.06
CA ARG A 117 14.14 9.70 -9.38
C ARG A 117 15.47 10.41 -9.24
N ARG A 118 16.49 9.95 -9.98
CA ARG A 118 17.83 10.58 -10.01
C ARG A 118 18.43 10.78 -8.60
N GLY A 119 18.29 9.77 -7.73
CA GLY A 119 18.81 9.81 -6.36
C GLY A 119 17.93 10.56 -5.35
N GLU A 120 16.88 11.25 -5.79
CA GLU A 120 15.95 11.93 -4.89
C GLU A 120 14.74 11.06 -4.56
N CYS A 121 14.40 10.97 -3.27
CA CYS A 121 13.12 10.41 -2.83
C CYS A 121 12.00 11.42 -3.11
N CYS A 122 11.13 11.09 -4.07
CA CYS A 122 10.03 11.96 -4.48
C CYS A 122 8.84 11.86 -3.54
N ASN A 123 8.51 10.64 -3.12
CA ASN A 123 7.43 10.36 -2.18
C ASN A 123 7.71 9.09 -1.39
N HIS A 124 7.09 9.01 -0.21
CA HIS A 124 7.16 7.88 0.70
C HIS A 124 5.77 7.64 1.31
N MET A 125 5.36 6.38 1.37
CA MET A 125 4.07 5.96 1.88
C MET A 125 4.25 4.87 2.93
N LEU A 126 3.55 5.02 4.06
CA LEU A 126 3.19 3.93 4.95
C LEU A 126 1.83 3.38 4.55
N LEU A 127 1.71 2.07 4.44
CA LEU A 127 0.47 1.36 4.22
C LEU A 127 0.19 0.44 5.40
N ARG A 128 -1.04 0.51 5.93
CA ARG A 128 -1.61 -0.46 6.85
C ARG A 128 -2.59 -1.35 6.07
N ALA A 129 -2.35 -2.65 6.07
CA ALA A 129 -3.19 -3.65 5.41
C ALA A 129 -3.79 -4.61 6.43
N ALA A 130 -5.08 -4.93 6.25
CA ALA A 130 -5.75 -6.00 6.97
C ALA A 130 -5.85 -7.24 6.09
N ILE A 131 -5.74 -8.40 6.72
CA ILE A 131 -6.05 -9.69 6.09
C ILE A 131 -7.43 -10.09 6.57
N THR A 132 -8.29 -10.55 5.67
CA THR A 132 -9.70 -10.85 5.97
C THR A 132 -10.07 -12.26 5.54
N SER A 133 -10.93 -12.92 6.30
CA SER A 133 -11.66 -14.12 5.91
C SER A 133 -13.17 -13.84 5.98
N GLU A 134 -14.00 -14.85 5.68
CA GLU A 134 -15.45 -14.77 5.88
C GLU A 134 -15.85 -14.52 7.34
N GLN A 135 -14.98 -14.85 8.30
CA GLN A 135 -15.20 -14.69 9.74
C GLN A 135 -14.64 -13.37 10.30
N GLY A 136 -14.02 -12.53 9.47
CA GLY A 136 -13.48 -11.22 9.87
C GLY A 136 -11.97 -11.08 9.65
N ILE A 137 -11.31 -10.30 10.50
CA ILE A 137 -9.87 -10.02 10.36
C ILE A 137 -9.05 -11.22 10.82
N VAL A 138 -8.08 -11.62 9.99
CA VAL A 138 -7.08 -12.65 10.28
C VAL A 138 -5.81 -11.99 10.79
N ALA A 139 -5.27 -12.47 11.90
CA ALA A 139 -4.05 -11.91 12.48
C ALA A 139 -2.83 -12.18 11.57
N PRO A 140 -1.95 -11.20 11.33
CA PRO A 140 -0.75 -11.40 10.51
C PRO A 140 0.13 -12.56 10.96
N ALA A 141 0.23 -12.79 12.28
CA ALA A 141 0.95 -13.94 12.85
C ALA A 141 0.43 -15.30 12.34
N GLN A 142 -0.89 -15.44 12.15
CA GLN A 142 -1.49 -16.65 11.58
C GLN A 142 -1.10 -16.85 10.12
N VAL A 143 -0.92 -15.75 9.39
CA VAL A 143 -0.48 -15.80 7.98
C VAL A 143 0.98 -16.22 7.88
N MET A 144 1.84 -15.75 8.79
CA MET A 144 3.23 -16.21 8.86
C MET A 144 3.31 -17.69 9.23
N GLN A 145 2.50 -18.16 10.18
CA GLN A 145 2.41 -19.58 10.51
C GLN A 145 1.94 -20.42 9.32
N ALA A 146 0.92 -19.98 8.60
CA ALA A 146 0.45 -20.62 7.38
C ALA A 146 1.50 -20.63 6.25
N ALA A 147 2.46 -19.71 6.31
CA ALA A 147 3.63 -19.66 5.42
C ALA A 147 4.80 -20.56 5.89
N GLY A 148 4.72 -21.18 7.06
CA GLY A 148 5.83 -21.89 7.69
C GLY A 148 6.94 -20.97 8.20
N LEU A 149 6.61 -19.71 8.50
CA LEU A 149 7.53 -18.67 8.99
C LEU A 149 7.28 -18.35 10.46
N SER A 150 8.24 -17.65 11.09
CA SER A 150 8.06 -17.17 12.46
C SER A 150 6.86 -16.21 12.56
N PRO A 151 5.95 -16.39 13.55
CA PRO A 151 4.86 -15.46 13.79
C PRO A 151 5.32 -14.11 14.35
N GLU A 152 6.53 -14.04 14.88
CA GLU A 152 7.07 -12.85 15.54
C GLU A 152 7.41 -11.76 14.51
N SER A 153 6.84 -10.57 14.71
CA SER A 153 7.19 -9.40 13.93
C SER A 153 8.54 -8.85 14.39
N PRO A 154 9.36 -8.27 13.49
CA PRO A 154 10.37 -7.31 13.92
C PRO A 154 9.70 -6.11 14.60
N ASP A 155 10.48 -5.40 15.41
CA ASP A 155 10.04 -4.13 15.99
C ASP A 155 9.73 -3.11 14.89
N LEU A 156 8.52 -2.56 14.93
CA LEU A 156 8.13 -1.49 14.03
C LEU A 156 8.88 -0.19 14.40
N PRO A 157 9.35 0.59 13.42
CA PRO A 157 10.01 1.87 13.69
C PRO A 157 9.14 2.84 14.50
N ASP A 158 9.75 3.66 15.35
CA ASP A 158 9.06 4.62 16.23
C ASP A 158 8.04 5.51 15.52
N TRP A 159 8.37 5.97 14.30
CA TRP A 159 7.48 6.83 13.52
C TRP A 159 6.20 6.10 13.06
N VAL A 160 6.28 4.77 12.86
CA VAL A 160 5.14 3.92 12.54
C VAL A 160 4.30 3.73 13.79
N GLN A 161 4.92 3.44 14.92
CA GLN A 161 4.23 3.31 16.21
C GLN A 161 3.48 4.61 16.58
N ALA A 162 4.13 5.76 16.40
CA ALA A 162 3.50 7.06 16.60
C ALA A 162 2.31 7.28 15.64
N TRP A 163 2.42 6.85 14.39
CA TRP A 163 1.31 6.91 13.43
C TRP A 163 0.15 6.00 13.85
N ILE A 164 0.42 4.77 14.31
CA ILE A 164 -0.59 3.83 14.81
C ILE A 164 -1.32 4.43 16.01
N ALA A 165 -0.58 4.96 16.98
CA ALA A 165 -1.15 5.60 18.15
C ALA A 165 -2.03 6.80 17.76
N ALA A 166 -1.55 7.68 16.88
CA ALA A 166 -2.31 8.83 16.42
C ALA A 166 -3.58 8.44 15.65
N ASP A 167 -3.52 7.40 14.81
CA ASP A 167 -4.68 6.91 14.07
C ASP A 167 -5.71 6.24 15.00
N GLY A 168 -5.26 5.58 16.07
CA GLY A 168 -6.15 5.03 17.11
C GLY A 168 -6.92 6.09 17.90
N LEU A 169 -6.45 7.34 17.92
CA LEU A 169 -7.17 8.47 18.53
C LEU A 169 -8.20 9.10 17.57
N ARG A 170 -8.21 8.71 16.28
CA ARG A 170 -9.13 9.29 15.31
C ARG A 170 -10.53 8.68 15.50
N PRO A 171 -11.59 9.50 15.69
CA PRO A 171 -12.95 8.98 15.79
C PRO A 171 -13.37 8.34 14.46
N TRP A 172 -14.04 7.20 14.56
CA TRP A 172 -14.66 6.53 13.42
C TRP A 172 -16.05 6.00 13.78
N PRO A 173 -17.13 6.40 13.08
CA PRO A 173 -17.14 7.40 12.00
C PRO A 173 -16.72 8.80 12.49
N PRO A 174 -16.22 9.67 11.58
CA PRO A 174 -15.87 11.04 11.94
C PRO A 174 -17.12 11.84 12.34
N ALA A 175 -16.98 12.77 13.28
CA ALA A 175 -18.04 13.71 13.62
C ALA A 175 -18.23 14.72 12.47
N LEU A 176 -19.47 14.89 12.02
CA LEU A 176 -19.79 15.92 11.03
C LEU A 176 -19.86 17.30 11.72
N PRO A 177 -19.28 18.35 11.12
CA PRO A 177 -19.52 19.71 11.57
C PRO A 177 -20.97 20.14 11.28
N ALA A 178 -21.41 21.24 11.88
CA ALA A 178 -22.69 21.83 11.52
C ALA A 178 -22.69 22.23 10.04
N LEU A 179 -23.66 21.70 9.29
CA LEU A 179 -23.83 21.99 7.86
C LEU A 179 -24.91 23.04 7.64
N ALA A 180 -24.81 23.80 6.55
CA ALA A 180 -25.82 24.77 6.18
C ALA A 180 -27.16 24.08 5.88
N SER A 181 -28.25 24.83 5.99
CA SER A 181 -29.58 24.32 5.61
C SER A 181 -29.68 24.02 4.11
N THR A 182 -28.86 24.68 3.29
CA THR A 182 -28.80 24.54 1.84
C THR A 182 -27.84 23.44 1.36
N ASP A 183 -27.03 22.87 2.25
CA ASP A 183 -26.08 21.83 1.87
C ASP A 183 -26.85 20.52 1.53
N PRO A 184 -26.41 19.76 0.51
CA PRO A 184 -26.96 18.43 0.23
C PRO A 184 -26.72 17.49 1.42
N LYS A 185 -27.75 16.75 1.86
CA LYS A 185 -27.69 15.87 3.04
C LYS A 185 -28.09 14.42 2.77
N ASP A 186 -28.51 14.10 1.55
CA ASP A 186 -29.07 12.79 1.20
C ASP A 186 -28.10 11.62 1.44
N ASP A 187 -26.79 11.89 1.35
CA ASP A 187 -25.72 10.91 1.57
C ASP A 187 -25.14 10.93 3.01
N LEU A 188 -25.65 11.79 3.90
CA LEU A 188 -25.12 11.96 5.26
C LEU A 188 -25.99 11.22 6.29
N PRO A 189 -25.43 10.82 7.45
CA PRO A 189 -26.23 10.33 8.57
C PRO A 189 -27.34 11.33 8.93
N ALA A 190 -28.54 10.80 9.21
CA ALA A 190 -29.71 11.57 9.63
C ALA A 190 -29.51 12.27 10.99
#